data_AF-A0A9D8K518-F1
#
_entry.id   AF-A0A9D8K518-F1
#
_cell.length_a   1.000
_cell.length_b   1.000
_cell.length_c   1.000
_cell.angle_alpha   90.00
_cell.angle_beta   90.00
_cell.angle_gamma   90.00
#
_symmetry.space_group_name_H-M   'P 1'
#
loop_
_entity.id
_entity.type
_entity.pdbx_description
1 polymer ?
#
loop_
_entity_poly.entity_id
_entity_poly.type
_entity_poly.pdbx_seq_one_letter_code
_entity_poly.pdbx_strand_id
1 'polypeptide(L)'
;MAKKHKKPETKRAPTKRELSRWQRQQRLQRLITLIGVAFLAIIVGFIGFGYYTDHIKPISQPVLQVNNRTFDLGYYTKALGIYSFGSDSSSIPFFVDMTIDRLETGELVKQRATDLGVTVSDDEVKTLIDRLGLPNDQVTKDVISKEMLVGKAVNEYFGADVPTSCEQAKVEAIFVASKKTAEEITAKLATSGNFTALAMQYSEEPITRQRGGDLGWLFKGYSELLLGDLGKSAIEEIAFSTQPQTLSQPVYDESISKRKGYWIVEVLEKDEQKGVHARGILLNTEEKAEEIRGKLQRGEDFATLVRNNSLHEQTKQL
;
A
#
# COMPACT_ATOMS: atom_id res chain seq x y z
N MET A 1 -73.19 17.61 -71.35
CA MET A 1 -72.39 16.49 -70.79
C MET A 1 -72.71 16.37 -69.30
N ALA A 2 -73.21 15.22 -68.86
CA ALA A 2 -73.89 15.03 -67.57
C ALA A 2 -72.91 14.71 -66.42
N LYS A 3 -73.04 15.42 -65.29
CA LYS A 3 -72.34 15.11 -64.02
C LYS A 3 -73.03 13.93 -63.32
N LYS A 4 -72.31 12.81 -63.14
CA LYS A 4 -72.77 11.64 -62.38
C LYS A 4 -72.65 11.93 -60.87
N HIS A 5 -73.77 12.10 -60.18
CA HIS A 5 -73.81 12.19 -58.71
C HIS A 5 -73.45 10.84 -58.08
N LYS A 6 -72.40 10.79 -57.24
CA LYS A 6 -72.13 9.64 -56.35
C LYS A 6 -73.17 9.66 -55.22
N LYS A 7 -73.95 8.58 -55.08
CA LYS A 7 -74.85 8.34 -53.94
C LYS A 7 -74.05 8.27 -52.63
N PRO A 8 -74.54 8.85 -51.52
CA PRO A 8 -73.92 8.67 -50.21
C PRO A 8 -74.15 7.23 -49.73
N GLU A 9 -73.08 6.50 -49.41
CA GLU A 9 -73.17 5.20 -48.76
C GLU A 9 -73.70 5.39 -47.33
N THR A 10 -74.93 4.95 -47.08
CA THR A 10 -75.48 4.87 -45.71
C THR A 10 -74.89 3.65 -45.01
N LYS A 11 -73.99 3.89 -44.04
CA LYS A 11 -73.49 2.84 -43.13
C LYS A 11 -74.67 2.24 -42.38
N ARG A 12 -75.00 0.97 -42.65
CA ARG A 12 -76.05 0.22 -41.93
C ARG A 12 -75.70 0.14 -40.43
N ALA A 13 -76.69 0.33 -39.56
CA ALA A 13 -76.53 0.11 -38.13
C ALA A 13 -76.22 -1.38 -37.86
N PRO A 14 -75.22 -1.70 -37.03
CA PRO A 14 -74.75 -3.08 -36.83
C PRO A 14 -75.82 -3.95 -36.18
N THR A 15 -75.95 -5.18 -36.63
CA THR A 15 -76.92 -6.15 -36.09
C THR A 15 -76.52 -6.62 -34.68
N LYS A 16 -77.47 -7.05 -33.84
CA LYS A 16 -77.20 -7.55 -32.46
C LYS A 16 -76.12 -8.66 -32.43
N ARG A 17 -76.02 -9.47 -33.50
CA ARG A 17 -75.00 -10.52 -33.64
C ARG A 17 -73.61 -9.95 -33.99
N GLU A 18 -73.54 -8.88 -34.79
CA GLU A 18 -72.28 -8.18 -35.10
C GLU A 18 -71.73 -7.41 -33.88
N LEU A 19 -72.60 -6.78 -33.10
CA LEU A 19 -72.21 -6.10 -31.84
C LEU A 19 -71.66 -7.09 -30.80
N SER A 20 -72.25 -8.28 -30.68
CA SER A 20 -71.77 -9.35 -29.79
C SER A 20 -70.39 -9.88 -30.20
N ARG A 21 -70.16 -10.06 -31.51
CA ARG A 21 -68.84 -10.45 -32.04
C ARG A 21 -67.80 -9.37 -31.82
N TRP A 22 -68.16 -8.10 -32.01
CA TRP A 22 -67.28 -6.95 -31.80
C TRP A 22 -66.90 -6.78 -30.32
N GLN A 23 -67.86 -6.94 -29.39
CA GLN A 23 -67.58 -6.93 -27.95
C GLN A 23 -66.69 -8.10 -27.52
N ARG A 24 -66.88 -9.30 -28.08
CA ARG A 24 -65.99 -10.45 -27.84
C ARG A 24 -64.57 -10.19 -28.36
N GLN A 25 -64.44 -9.61 -29.55
CA GLN A 25 -63.14 -9.23 -30.11
C GLN A 25 -62.47 -8.13 -29.29
N GLN A 26 -63.19 -7.11 -28.80
CA GLN A 26 -62.62 -6.09 -27.92
C GLN A 26 -62.16 -6.65 -26.57
N ARG A 27 -62.91 -7.58 -25.98
CA ARG A 27 -62.48 -8.26 -24.74
C ARG A 27 -61.22 -9.09 -24.97
N LEU A 28 -61.16 -9.83 -26.07
CA LEU A 28 -59.98 -10.59 -26.46
C LEU A 28 -58.79 -9.68 -26.76
N GLN A 29 -58.98 -8.58 -27.49
CA GLN A 29 -57.92 -7.60 -27.76
C GLN A 29 -57.41 -6.94 -26.48
N ARG A 30 -58.30 -6.52 -25.57
CA ARG A 30 -57.92 -5.97 -24.26
C ARG A 30 -57.14 -6.98 -23.43
N LEU A 31 -57.57 -8.24 -23.43
CA LEU A 31 -56.89 -9.32 -22.71
C LEU A 31 -55.50 -9.58 -23.32
N ILE A 32 -55.37 -9.63 -24.64
CA ILE A 32 -54.08 -9.77 -25.34
C ILE A 32 -53.16 -8.58 -25.03
N THR A 33 -53.67 -7.34 -25.05
CA THR A 33 -52.85 -6.18 -24.69
C THR A 33 -52.41 -6.22 -23.23
N LEU A 34 -53.28 -6.64 -22.30
CA LEU A 34 -52.93 -6.76 -20.88
C LEU A 34 -51.87 -7.84 -20.66
N ILE A 35 -51.98 -8.99 -21.34
CA ILE A 35 -50.98 -10.05 -21.31
C ILE A 35 -49.65 -9.55 -21.89
N GLY A 36 -49.68 -8.82 -23.00
CA GLY A 36 -48.48 -8.24 -23.60
C GLY A 36 -47.78 -7.24 -22.68
N VAL A 37 -48.54 -6.37 -22.01
CA VAL A 37 -48.00 -5.43 -21.01
C VAL A 37 -47.44 -6.17 -19.80
N ALA A 38 -48.14 -7.18 -19.29
CA ALA A 38 -47.65 -8.00 -18.18
C ALA A 38 -46.35 -8.74 -18.54
N PHE A 39 -46.27 -9.28 -19.76
CA PHE A 39 -45.08 -9.96 -20.26
C PHE A 39 -43.88 -8.99 -20.38
N LEU A 40 -44.09 -7.79 -20.92
CA LEU A 40 -43.07 -6.74 -20.97
C LEU A 40 -42.61 -6.32 -19.56
N ALA A 41 -43.54 -6.19 -18.61
CA ALA A 41 -43.21 -5.87 -17.22
C ALA A 41 -42.35 -6.97 -16.57
N ILE A 42 -42.63 -8.25 -16.86
CA ILE A 42 -41.80 -9.38 -16.39
C ILE A 42 -40.41 -9.33 -17.00
N ILE A 43 -40.28 -9.03 -18.30
CA ILE A 43 -38.97 -8.89 -18.96
C ILE A 43 -38.16 -7.76 -18.32
N VAL A 44 -38.76 -6.59 -18.12
CA VAL A 44 -38.10 -5.45 -17.47
C VAL A 44 -37.73 -5.80 -16.03
N GLY A 45 -38.61 -6.50 -15.30
CA GLY A 45 -38.32 -7.00 -13.97
C GLY A 45 -37.14 -7.98 -13.93
N PHE A 46 -37.05 -8.90 -14.90
CA PHE A 46 -35.95 -9.85 -15.00
C PHE A 46 -34.62 -9.17 -15.36
N ILE A 47 -34.64 -8.22 -16.30
CA ILE A 47 -33.46 -7.41 -16.64
C ILE A 47 -33.01 -6.57 -15.43
N GLY A 48 -33.96 -5.91 -14.76
CA GLY A 48 -33.69 -5.13 -13.55
C GLY A 48 -33.14 -5.98 -12.40
N PHE A 49 -33.68 -7.20 -12.24
CA PHE A 49 -33.18 -8.16 -11.25
C PHE A 49 -31.76 -8.63 -11.59
N GLY A 50 -31.47 -9.01 -12.84
CA GLY A 50 -30.13 -9.38 -13.27
C GLY A 50 -29.11 -8.26 -13.10
N TYR A 51 -29.49 -7.02 -13.46
CA TYR A 51 -28.65 -5.86 -13.21
C TYR A 51 -28.37 -5.65 -11.71
N TYR A 52 -29.40 -5.78 -10.87
CA TYR A 52 -29.26 -5.68 -9.42
C TYR A 52 -28.34 -6.76 -8.84
N THR A 53 -28.50 -8.03 -9.26
CA THR A 53 -27.67 -9.13 -8.75
C THR A 53 -26.21 -9.02 -9.16
N ASP A 54 -25.96 -8.55 -10.38
CA ASP A 54 -24.62 -8.60 -10.96
C ASP A 54 -23.81 -7.33 -10.66
N HIS A 55 -24.47 -6.18 -10.52
CA HIS A 55 -23.79 -4.89 -10.38
C HIS A 55 -23.98 -4.24 -9.01
N ILE A 56 -25.13 -4.39 -8.35
CA ILE A 56 -25.44 -3.65 -7.11
C ILE A 56 -25.17 -4.51 -5.87
N LYS A 57 -25.69 -5.74 -5.85
CA LYS A 57 -25.56 -6.65 -4.70
C LYS A 57 -24.10 -6.92 -4.29
N PRO A 58 -23.14 -7.14 -5.20
CA PRO A 58 -21.75 -7.40 -4.80
C PRO A 58 -21.09 -6.19 -4.15
N ILE A 59 -21.38 -4.97 -4.63
CA ILE A 59 -20.75 -3.72 -4.17
C ILE A 59 -21.04 -3.45 -2.69
N SER A 60 -22.23 -3.82 -2.20
CA SER A 60 -22.62 -3.61 -0.80
C SER A 60 -22.24 -4.76 0.14
N GLN A 61 -21.51 -5.77 -0.35
CA GLN A 61 -21.06 -6.87 0.51
C GLN A 61 -19.97 -6.39 1.47
N PRO A 62 -20.05 -6.73 2.78
CA PRO A 62 -19.03 -6.37 3.74
C PRO A 62 -17.73 -7.12 3.42
N VAL A 63 -16.63 -6.38 3.36
CA VAL A 63 -15.26 -6.93 3.15
C VAL A 63 -14.46 -6.88 4.44
N LEU A 64 -14.59 -5.79 5.21
CA LEU A 64 -13.85 -5.57 6.45
C LEU A 64 -14.76 -4.90 7.48
N GLN A 65 -14.66 -5.31 8.74
CA GLN A 65 -15.30 -4.64 9.86
C GLN A 65 -14.25 -4.27 10.90
N VAL A 66 -14.16 -2.99 11.24
CA VAL A 66 -13.26 -2.45 12.26
C VAL A 66 -14.12 -1.80 13.34
N ASN A 67 -14.24 -2.47 14.49
CA ASN A 67 -15.16 -2.07 15.55
C ASN A 67 -16.60 -1.85 15.02
N ASN A 68 -17.06 -0.59 15.06
CA ASN A 68 -18.40 -0.19 14.64
C ASN A 68 -18.49 0.24 13.17
N ARG A 69 -17.38 0.24 12.42
CA ARG A 69 -17.32 0.64 11.01
C ARG A 69 -17.21 -0.58 10.11
N THR A 70 -18.12 -0.68 9.13
CA THR A 70 -18.07 -1.70 8.08
C THR A 70 -17.68 -1.07 6.75
N PHE A 71 -16.74 -1.70 6.05
CA PHE A 71 -16.32 -1.36 4.70
C PHE A 71 -16.87 -2.40 3.74
N ASP A 72 -17.57 -1.91 2.71
CA ASP A 72 -18.12 -2.77 1.67
C ASP A 72 -17.16 -2.92 0.48
N LEU A 73 -17.49 -3.80 -0.46
CA LEU A 73 -16.70 -4.06 -1.66
C LEU A 73 -16.54 -2.81 -2.53
N GLY A 74 -17.55 -1.94 -2.58
CA GLY A 74 -17.48 -0.66 -3.29
C GLY A 74 -16.43 0.29 -2.73
N TYR A 75 -16.39 0.42 -1.40
CA TYR A 75 -15.38 1.20 -0.72
C TYR A 75 -13.99 0.57 -0.91
N TYR A 76 -13.88 -0.75 -0.70
CA TYR A 76 -12.62 -1.48 -0.85
C TYR A 76 -12.04 -1.34 -2.27
N THR A 77 -12.84 -1.54 -3.31
CA THR A 77 -12.38 -1.43 -4.70
C THR A 77 -11.91 -0.02 -5.06
N LYS A 78 -12.58 1.01 -4.54
CA LYS A 78 -12.11 2.40 -4.68
C LYS A 78 -10.81 2.65 -3.94
N ALA A 79 -10.69 2.17 -2.69
CA ALA A 79 -9.46 2.28 -1.90
C ALA A 79 -8.29 1.56 -2.57
N LEU A 80 -8.53 0.36 -3.10
CA LEU A 80 -7.55 -0.39 -3.90
C LEU A 80 -7.09 0.43 -5.10
N GLY A 81 -8.00 1.07 -5.83
CA GLY A 81 -7.66 1.96 -6.94
C GLY A 81 -6.84 3.20 -6.52
N ILE A 82 -7.01 3.69 -5.29
CA ILE A 82 -6.20 4.78 -4.74
C ILE A 82 -4.80 4.27 -4.38
N TYR A 83 -4.68 3.13 -3.70
CA TYR A 83 -3.37 2.58 -3.29
C TYR A 83 -2.56 2.02 -4.45
N SER A 84 -3.21 1.48 -5.47
CA SER A 84 -2.56 1.01 -6.69
C SER A 84 -2.40 2.11 -7.74
N PHE A 85 -2.66 3.37 -7.40
CA PHE A 85 -2.61 4.47 -8.36
C PHE A 85 -1.25 4.56 -9.06
N GLY A 86 -1.26 4.65 -10.39
CA GLY A 86 -0.04 4.67 -11.21
C GLY A 86 0.64 3.31 -11.40
N SER A 87 0.14 2.23 -10.78
CA SER A 87 0.70 0.89 -10.93
C SER A 87 0.15 0.15 -12.16
N ASP A 88 0.95 -0.77 -12.71
CA ASP A 88 0.50 -1.68 -13.77
C ASP A 88 -0.47 -2.75 -13.25
N SER A 89 -1.16 -3.41 -14.19
CA SER A 89 -2.16 -4.44 -13.86
C SER A 89 -1.54 -5.69 -13.20
N SER A 90 -0.27 -6.00 -13.49
CA SER A 90 0.45 -7.12 -12.87
C SER A 90 0.79 -6.88 -11.39
N SER A 91 0.80 -5.62 -10.96
CA SER A 91 1.14 -5.23 -9.59
C SER A 91 -0.08 -5.21 -8.66
N ILE A 92 -1.30 -5.18 -9.20
CA ILE A 92 -2.55 -5.12 -8.42
C ILE A 92 -2.65 -6.19 -7.32
N PRO A 93 -2.24 -7.47 -7.54
CA PRO A 93 -2.31 -8.48 -6.49
C PRO A 93 -1.53 -8.12 -5.21
N PHE A 94 -0.44 -7.35 -5.30
CA PHE A 94 0.32 -6.91 -4.13
C PHE A 94 -0.44 -5.89 -3.27
N PHE A 95 -1.39 -5.17 -3.86
CA PHE A 95 -2.17 -4.15 -3.17
C PHE A 95 -3.44 -4.69 -2.53
N VAL A 96 -3.85 -5.93 -2.84
CA VAL A 96 -5.12 -6.52 -2.34
C VAL A 96 -5.10 -6.62 -0.82
N ASP A 97 -4.16 -7.38 -0.26
CA ASP A 97 -4.04 -7.58 1.19
C ASP A 97 -3.57 -6.28 1.87
N MET A 98 -2.62 -5.57 1.24
CA MET A 98 -2.15 -4.27 1.71
C MET A 98 -3.29 -3.25 1.88
N THR A 99 -4.27 -3.23 0.98
CA THR A 99 -5.42 -2.33 1.08
C THR A 99 -6.24 -2.66 2.32
N ILE A 100 -6.46 -3.94 2.64
CA ILE A 100 -7.18 -4.33 3.86
C ILE A 100 -6.43 -3.83 5.09
N ASP A 101 -5.13 -4.12 5.20
CA ASP A 101 -4.30 -3.72 6.34
C ASP A 101 -4.29 -2.19 6.52
N ARG A 102 -4.22 -1.44 5.41
CA ARG A 102 -4.28 0.02 5.41
C ARG A 102 -5.63 0.55 5.85
N LEU A 103 -6.73 -0.05 5.39
CA LEU A 103 -8.08 0.34 5.82
C LEU A 103 -8.32 0.05 7.29
N GLU A 104 -7.86 -1.10 7.78
CA GLU A 104 -7.92 -1.45 9.19
C GLU A 104 -7.14 -0.47 10.06
N THR A 105 -5.84 -0.32 9.75
CA THR A 105 -4.95 0.56 10.50
C THR A 105 -5.41 2.01 10.46
N GLY A 106 -5.78 2.52 9.28
CA GLY A 106 -6.24 3.90 9.12
C GLY A 106 -7.53 4.19 9.89
N GLU A 107 -8.45 3.21 9.98
CA GLU A 107 -9.67 3.37 10.77
C GLU A 107 -9.39 3.35 12.28
N LEU A 108 -8.53 2.46 12.76
CA LEU A 108 -8.11 2.43 14.16
C LEU A 108 -7.39 3.72 14.57
N VAL A 109 -6.49 4.22 13.71
CA VAL A 109 -5.79 5.49 13.93
C VAL A 109 -6.78 6.64 13.94
N LYS A 110 -7.74 6.70 13.02
CA LYS A 110 -8.77 7.75 13.02
C LYS A 110 -9.59 7.77 14.31
N GLN A 111 -9.99 6.60 14.79
CA GLN A 111 -10.72 6.47 16.04
C GLN A 111 -9.91 7.00 17.22
N ARG A 112 -8.60 6.71 17.26
CA ARG A 112 -7.74 7.12 18.37
C ARG A 112 -7.20 8.55 18.27
N ALA A 113 -6.93 9.05 17.06
CA ALA A 113 -6.31 10.35 16.83
C ALA A 113 -7.11 11.51 17.45
N THR A 114 -8.44 11.38 17.42
CA THR A 114 -9.35 12.35 18.06
C THR A 114 -9.08 12.48 19.57
N ASP A 115 -8.87 11.37 20.27
CA ASP A 115 -8.55 11.37 21.70
C ASP A 115 -7.16 11.94 21.99
N LEU A 116 -6.24 11.84 21.02
CA LEU A 116 -4.87 12.33 21.11
C LEU A 116 -4.73 13.81 20.67
N GLY A 117 -5.83 14.45 20.29
CA GLY A 117 -5.83 15.83 19.80
C GLY A 117 -5.25 16.02 18.40
N VAL A 118 -4.99 14.93 17.67
CA VAL A 118 -4.43 14.96 16.31
C VAL A 118 -5.57 15.02 15.30
N THR A 119 -5.59 16.06 14.47
CA THR A 119 -6.66 16.30 13.50
C THR A 119 -6.12 16.70 12.12
N VAL A 120 -6.93 16.45 11.09
CA VAL A 120 -6.67 16.86 9.71
C VAL A 120 -7.86 17.68 9.23
N SER A 121 -7.60 18.84 8.66
CA SER A 121 -8.63 19.71 8.09
C SER A 121 -9.03 19.29 6.67
N ASP A 122 -10.25 19.63 6.27
CA ASP A 122 -10.74 19.34 4.91
C ASP A 122 -9.88 20.02 3.82
N ASP A 123 -9.34 21.20 4.11
CA ASP A 123 -8.47 21.94 3.18
C ASP A 123 -7.12 21.25 2.99
N GLU A 124 -6.55 20.67 4.04
CA GLU A 124 -5.33 19.84 3.95
C GLU A 124 -5.58 18.59 3.10
N VAL A 125 -6.71 17.89 3.34
CA VAL A 125 -7.10 16.71 2.55
C VAL A 125 -7.28 17.07 1.08
N LYS A 126 -8.03 18.15 0.80
CA LYS A 126 -8.29 18.61 -0.56
C LYS A 126 -7.00 18.99 -1.28
N THR A 127 -6.11 19.70 -0.60
CA THR A 127 -4.80 20.10 -1.15
C THR A 127 -3.99 18.86 -1.56
N LEU A 128 -3.99 17.82 -0.72
CA LEU A 128 -3.28 16.58 -1.03
C LEU A 128 -3.93 15.81 -2.19
N ILE A 129 -5.27 15.72 -2.23
CA ILE A 129 -6.01 15.10 -3.34
C ILE A 129 -5.69 15.79 -4.66
N ASP A 130 -5.79 17.12 -4.70
CA ASP A 130 -5.54 17.93 -5.89
C ASP A 130 -4.07 17.78 -6.35
N ARG A 131 -3.13 17.75 -5.39
CA ARG A 131 -1.70 17.54 -5.67
C ARG A 131 -1.39 16.16 -6.25
N LEU A 132 -2.08 15.12 -5.78
CA LEU A 132 -1.89 13.75 -6.27
C LEU A 132 -2.67 13.46 -7.55
N GLY A 133 -3.55 14.38 -7.99
CA GLY A 133 -4.41 14.17 -9.16
C GLY A 133 -5.47 13.10 -8.95
N LEU A 134 -5.88 12.87 -7.69
CA LEU A 134 -6.85 11.85 -7.34
C LEU A 134 -8.29 12.35 -7.51
N PRO A 135 -9.28 11.45 -7.72
CA PRO A 135 -10.69 11.83 -7.76
C PRO A 135 -11.15 12.46 -6.45
N ASN A 136 -11.83 13.60 -6.52
CA ASN A 136 -12.33 14.28 -5.32
C ASN A 136 -13.71 13.74 -4.88
N ASP A 137 -13.77 12.45 -4.56
CA ASP A 137 -14.98 11.79 -4.03
C ASP A 137 -14.85 11.47 -2.53
N GLN A 138 -15.97 11.12 -1.89
CA GLN A 138 -16.03 10.92 -0.45
C GLN A 138 -15.11 9.79 0.03
N VAL A 139 -14.94 8.73 -0.75
CA VAL A 139 -14.04 7.62 -0.38
C VAL A 139 -12.60 8.09 -0.44
N THR A 140 -12.21 8.81 -1.48
CA THR A 140 -10.86 9.39 -1.57
C THR A 140 -10.58 10.34 -0.41
N LYS A 141 -11.52 11.22 -0.05
CA LYS A 141 -11.37 12.09 1.13
C LYS A 141 -11.17 11.31 2.43
N ASP A 142 -11.96 10.26 2.67
CA ASP A 142 -11.85 9.46 3.88
C ASP A 142 -10.53 8.68 3.93
N VAL A 143 -10.11 8.06 2.82
CA VAL A 143 -8.82 7.35 2.71
C VAL A 143 -7.65 8.31 2.94
N ILE A 144 -7.63 9.44 2.23
CA ILE A 144 -6.53 10.40 2.36
C ILE A 144 -6.49 11.04 3.75
N SER A 145 -7.65 11.37 4.34
CA SER A 145 -7.71 11.86 5.72
C SER A 145 -7.09 10.87 6.72
N LYS A 146 -7.40 9.57 6.58
CA LYS A 146 -6.84 8.50 7.44
C LYS A 146 -5.32 8.38 7.27
N GLU A 147 -4.83 8.38 6.04
CA GLU A 147 -3.38 8.34 5.76
C GLU A 147 -2.65 9.56 6.35
N MET A 148 -3.25 10.75 6.24
CA MET A 148 -2.70 11.96 6.85
C MET A 148 -2.70 11.90 8.37
N LEU A 149 -3.73 11.33 8.99
CA LEU A 149 -3.80 11.14 10.44
C LEU A 149 -2.70 10.21 10.96
N VAL A 150 -2.34 9.16 10.21
CA VAL A 150 -1.20 8.29 10.55
C VAL A 150 0.09 9.10 10.62
N GLY A 151 0.39 9.86 9.56
CA GLY A 151 1.58 10.71 9.51
C GLY A 151 1.59 11.75 10.63
N LYS A 152 0.48 12.47 10.84
CA LYS A 152 0.38 13.46 11.92
C LYS A 152 0.50 12.84 13.31
N ALA A 153 -0.07 11.66 13.55
CA ALA A 153 0.05 10.99 14.84
C ALA A 153 1.52 10.65 15.14
N VAL A 154 2.26 10.12 14.17
CA VAL A 154 3.71 9.87 14.32
C VAL A 154 4.46 11.16 14.65
N ASN A 155 4.09 12.28 14.02
CA ASN A 155 4.89 13.50 14.12
C ASN A 155 4.52 14.39 15.31
N GLU A 156 3.23 14.64 15.49
CA GLU A 156 2.71 15.57 16.50
C GLU A 156 2.60 14.90 17.87
N TYR A 157 2.29 13.60 17.91
CA TYR A 157 2.15 12.87 19.18
C TYR A 157 3.42 12.11 19.55
N PHE A 158 3.94 11.24 18.66
CA PHE A 158 5.12 10.45 18.97
C PHE A 158 6.45 11.19 18.73
N GLY A 159 6.48 12.21 17.89
CA GLY A 159 7.73 12.79 17.38
C GLY A 159 8.65 13.37 18.48
N ALA A 160 8.07 13.92 19.55
CA ALA A 160 8.85 14.41 20.69
C ALA A 160 9.48 13.28 21.53
N ASP A 161 8.85 12.10 21.53
CA ASP A 161 9.27 10.94 22.30
C ASP A 161 10.17 10.00 21.49
N VAL A 162 10.22 10.15 20.16
CA VAL A 162 11.11 9.37 19.29
C VAL A 162 12.55 9.88 19.47
N PRO A 163 13.48 9.04 19.95
CA PRO A 163 14.88 9.44 20.06
C PRO A 163 15.45 9.78 18.67
N THR A 164 16.07 10.95 18.54
CA THR A 164 16.74 11.38 17.30
C THR A 164 18.15 10.80 17.15
N SER A 165 18.60 10.04 18.16
CA SER A 165 19.87 9.35 18.20
C SER A 165 19.67 8.01 18.89
N CYS A 166 20.40 6.99 18.44
CA CYS A 166 20.49 5.71 19.12
C CYS A 166 21.94 5.23 19.06
N GLU A 167 22.29 4.31 19.97
CA GLU A 167 23.60 3.65 19.95
C GLU A 167 23.77 2.92 18.61
N GLN A 168 24.89 3.16 17.95
CA GLN A 168 25.23 2.49 16.71
C GLN A 168 26.60 1.83 16.79
N ALA A 169 26.76 0.73 16.05
CA ALA A 169 28.01 0.00 15.94
C ALA A 169 28.35 -0.22 14.46
N LYS A 170 29.58 0.11 14.06
CA LYS A 170 30.11 -0.25 12.74
C LYS A 170 30.71 -1.65 12.82
N VAL A 171 30.23 -2.57 12.00
CA VAL A 171 30.46 -4.00 12.19
C VAL A 171 30.94 -4.69 10.91
N GLU A 172 31.91 -5.59 11.09
CA GLU A 172 32.25 -6.62 10.11
C GLU A 172 31.97 -8.01 10.69
N ALA A 173 31.52 -8.95 9.87
CA ALA A 173 31.15 -10.29 10.33
C ALA A 173 31.57 -11.42 9.37
N ILE A 174 31.95 -12.58 9.93
CA ILE A 174 32.22 -13.83 9.21
C ILE A 174 31.35 -14.93 9.80
N PHE A 175 30.61 -15.64 8.94
CA PHE A 175 29.82 -16.81 9.35
C PHE A 175 30.50 -18.11 8.91
N VAL A 176 30.66 -19.10 9.76
CA VAL A 176 31.24 -20.42 9.36
C VAL A 176 30.48 -21.59 9.98
N ALA A 177 30.43 -22.74 9.31
CA ALA A 177 29.64 -23.88 9.79
C ALA A 177 30.18 -24.52 11.08
N SER A 178 31.47 -24.34 11.42
CA SER A 178 32.10 -25.05 12.55
C SER A 178 32.85 -24.14 13.52
N LYS A 179 32.76 -24.48 14.81
CA LYS A 179 33.48 -23.79 15.88
C LYS A 179 34.99 -23.79 15.66
N LYS A 180 35.52 -24.94 15.22
CA LYS A 180 36.95 -25.11 14.95
C LYS A 180 37.42 -24.13 13.86
N THR A 181 36.68 -24.03 12.76
CA THR A 181 36.97 -23.04 11.69
C THR A 181 36.90 -21.62 12.23
N ALA A 182 35.93 -21.33 13.10
CA ALA A 182 35.81 -20.01 13.68
C ALA A 182 37.00 -19.64 14.59
N GLU A 183 37.46 -20.58 15.42
CA GLU A 183 38.64 -20.43 16.28
C GLU A 183 39.92 -20.25 15.44
N GLU A 184 40.09 -21.00 14.35
CA GLU A 184 41.22 -20.86 13.43
C GLU A 184 41.25 -19.49 12.75
N ILE A 185 40.09 -18.98 12.30
CA ILE A 185 39.97 -17.64 11.71
C ILE A 185 40.27 -16.56 12.76
N THR A 186 39.73 -16.71 13.98
CA THR A 186 39.99 -15.78 15.09
C THR A 186 41.48 -15.70 15.41
N ALA A 187 42.18 -16.84 15.47
CA ALA A 187 43.63 -16.89 15.69
C ALA A 187 44.41 -16.19 14.56
N LYS A 188 44.00 -16.37 13.29
CA LYS A 188 44.62 -15.67 12.16
C LYS A 188 44.45 -14.16 12.26
N LEU A 189 43.23 -13.70 12.59
CA LEU A 189 42.92 -12.27 12.73
C LEU A 189 43.75 -11.63 13.85
N ALA A 190 43.89 -12.31 15.01
CA ALA A 190 44.68 -11.81 16.14
C ALA A 190 46.16 -11.56 15.82
N THR A 191 46.72 -12.25 14.82
CA THR A 191 48.15 -12.19 14.46
C THR A 191 48.51 -11.24 13.30
N SER A 192 47.53 -10.50 12.75
CA SER A 192 47.57 -9.60 11.57
C SER A 192 46.78 -10.07 10.33
N GLY A 193 45.78 -10.94 10.50
CA GLY A 193 44.93 -11.37 9.40
C GLY A 193 44.11 -10.23 8.80
N ASN A 194 43.90 -10.24 7.47
CA ASN A 194 43.01 -9.29 6.81
C ASN A 194 41.56 -9.82 6.90
N PHE A 195 40.70 -9.12 7.66
CA PHE A 195 39.31 -9.51 7.89
C PHE A 195 38.53 -9.66 6.59
N THR A 196 38.63 -8.67 5.70
CA THR A 196 37.97 -8.69 4.38
C THR A 196 38.33 -9.92 3.55
N ALA A 197 39.61 -10.25 3.45
CA ALA A 197 40.07 -11.41 2.69
C ALA A 197 39.55 -12.73 3.29
N LEU A 198 39.57 -12.85 4.62
CA LEU A 198 39.06 -14.03 5.32
C LEU A 198 37.54 -14.16 5.21
N ALA A 199 36.80 -13.05 5.24
CA ALA A 199 35.36 -13.03 5.04
C ALA A 199 34.98 -13.48 3.62
N MET A 200 35.65 -12.95 2.60
CA MET A 200 35.41 -13.35 1.20
C MET A 200 35.71 -14.83 0.96
N GLN A 201 36.74 -15.35 1.62
CA GLN A 201 37.18 -16.73 1.46
C GLN A 201 36.32 -17.74 2.24
N TYR A 202 35.99 -17.42 3.49
CA TYR A 202 35.46 -18.39 4.45
C TYR A 202 34.01 -18.14 4.86
N SER A 203 33.49 -16.91 4.77
CA SER A 203 32.12 -16.66 5.24
C SER A 203 31.14 -17.52 4.44
N GLU A 204 30.27 -18.27 5.10
CA GLU A 204 29.23 -19.10 4.49
C GLU A 204 27.94 -18.34 4.19
N GLU A 205 27.80 -17.16 4.78
CA GLU A 205 26.69 -16.26 4.57
C GLU A 205 26.97 -15.34 3.37
N PRO A 206 26.12 -15.32 2.31
CA PRO A 206 26.36 -14.60 1.07
C PRO A 206 26.61 -13.09 1.21
N ILE A 207 25.88 -12.37 2.07
CA ILE A 207 26.02 -10.91 2.19
C ILE A 207 27.41 -10.57 2.72
N THR A 208 27.80 -11.17 3.84
CA THR A 208 29.11 -10.99 4.47
C THR A 208 30.23 -11.54 3.58
N ARG A 209 30.04 -12.65 2.87
CA ARG A 209 31.04 -13.13 1.89
C ARG A 209 31.26 -12.12 0.76
N GLN A 210 30.19 -11.63 0.14
CA GLN A 210 30.28 -10.74 -1.03
C GLN A 210 30.80 -9.35 -0.67
N ARG A 211 30.49 -8.87 0.54
CA ARG A 211 30.92 -7.56 1.03
C ARG A 211 32.25 -7.60 1.79
N GLY A 212 32.91 -8.74 1.84
CA GLY A 212 34.14 -8.91 2.61
C GLY A 212 33.97 -8.58 4.09
N GLY A 213 32.86 -9.04 4.66
CA GLY A 213 32.51 -8.90 6.06
C GLY A 213 31.72 -7.64 6.39
N ASP A 214 31.77 -6.60 5.56
CA ASP A 214 31.19 -5.29 5.88
C ASP A 214 29.65 -5.32 5.93
N LEU A 215 29.12 -5.03 7.12
CA LEU A 215 27.69 -4.83 7.38
C LEU A 215 27.33 -3.36 7.57
N GLY A 216 28.31 -2.45 7.57
CA GLY A 216 28.10 -1.03 7.79
C GLY A 216 27.72 -0.70 9.23
N TRP A 217 26.95 0.37 9.39
CA TRP A 217 26.44 0.84 10.68
C TRP A 217 25.14 0.13 11.04
N LEU A 218 25.15 -0.54 12.18
CA LEU A 218 23.97 -1.16 12.79
C LEU A 218 23.42 -0.23 13.86
N PHE A 219 22.10 -0.16 13.95
CA PHE A 219 21.37 0.70 14.88
C PHE A 219 20.69 -0.20 15.89
N LYS A 220 20.94 0.05 17.18
CA LYS A 220 20.41 -0.77 18.25
C LYS A 220 18.88 -0.80 18.20
N GLY A 221 18.31 -2.00 18.15
CA GLY A 221 16.87 -2.25 18.03
C GLY A 221 16.33 -2.22 16.60
N TYR A 222 17.15 -1.93 15.59
CA TYR A 222 16.69 -1.72 14.20
C TYR A 222 17.50 -2.52 13.15
N SER A 223 18.37 -3.45 13.56
CA SER A 223 19.18 -4.21 12.59
C SER A 223 18.34 -5.07 11.65
N GLU A 224 17.14 -5.49 12.07
CA GLU A 224 16.16 -6.19 11.19
C GLU A 224 15.78 -5.37 9.96
N LEU A 225 15.65 -4.04 10.09
CA LEU A 225 15.32 -3.17 8.96
C LEU A 225 16.46 -3.06 7.95
N LEU A 226 17.71 -3.16 8.40
CA LEU A 226 18.90 -2.96 7.56
C LEU A 226 19.45 -4.25 6.96
N LEU A 227 19.37 -5.33 7.72
CA LEU A 227 19.99 -6.60 7.38
C LEU A 227 18.99 -7.66 6.91
N GLY A 228 17.69 -7.36 6.93
CA GLY A 228 16.62 -8.29 6.54
C GLY A 228 16.65 -9.55 7.40
N ASP A 229 16.68 -10.72 6.76
CA ASP A 229 16.72 -12.02 7.46
C ASP A 229 17.93 -12.15 8.42
N LEU A 230 19.05 -11.46 8.15
CA LEU A 230 20.20 -11.45 9.06
C LEU A 230 19.98 -10.62 10.31
N GLY A 231 19.03 -9.69 10.35
CA GLY A 231 18.76 -8.93 11.57
C GLY A 231 18.13 -9.77 12.69
N LYS A 232 17.70 -11.00 12.39
CA LYS A 232 17.26 -12.00 13.38
C LYS A 232 18.42 -12.80 13.97
N SER A 233 19.64 -12.60 13.47
CA SER A 233 20.86 -13.28 13.91
C SER A 233 21.37 -12.73 15.25
N ALA A 234 22.37 -13.41 15.81
CA ALA A 234 23.08 -12.95 17.01
C ALA A 234 23.97 -11.71 16.75
N ILE A 235 24.11 -11.23 15.49
CA ILE A 235 25.04 -10.13 15.14
C ILE A 235 24.77 -8.88 15.96
N GLU A 236 23.51 -8.48 16.15
CA GLU A 236 23.17 -7.28 16.91
C GLU A 236 23.63 -7.40 18.37
N GLU A 237 23.27 -8.51 19.03
CA GLU A 237 23.66 -8.77 20.42
C GLU A 237 25.18 -8.76 20.58
N ILE A 238 25.91 -9.40 19.66
CA ILE A 238 27.37 -9.43 19.65
C ILE A 238 27.94 -8.02 19.46
N ALA A 239 27.43 -7.25 18.49
CA ALA A 239 27.92 -5.91 18.18
C ALA A 239 27.76 -4.97 19.38
N PHE A 240 26.62 -5.00 20.06
CA PHE A 240 26.36 -4.11 21.18
C PHE A 240 26.94 -4.59 22.52
N SER A 241 27.33 -5.87 22.65
CA SER A 241 28.06 -6.38 23.82
C SER A 241 29.60 -6.32 23.69
N THR A 242 30.13 -6.22 22.47
CA THR A 242 31.58 -6.21 22.19
C THR A 242 32.16 -4.80 22.23
N GLN A 243 33.42 -4.65 22.68
CA GLN A 243 34.10 -3.34 22.72
C GLN A 243 34.59 -2.93 21.31
N PRO A 244 34.67 -1.63 20.98
CA PRO A 244 35.26 -1.18 19.73
C PRO A 244 36.71 -1.67 19.57
N GLN A 245 37.11 -1.89 18.32
CA GLN A 245 38.41 -2.42 17.90
C GLN A 245 38.73 -3.80 18.49
N THR A 246 37.70 -4.60 18.80
CA THR A 246 37.86 -5.97 19.29
C THR A 246 37.03 -6.97 18.49
N LEU A 247 37.55 -8.21 18.46
CA LEU A 247 36.86 -9.36 17.91
C LEU A 247 36.03 -10.04 18.99
N SER A 248 34.81 -10.44 18.63
CA SER A 248 33.99 -11.31 19.46
C SER A 248 34.60 -12.71 19.60
N GLN A 249 34.16 -13.45 20.60
CA GLN A 249 34.32 -14.90 20.56
C GLN A 249 33.40 -15.50 19.47
N PRO A 250 33.71 -16.68 18.92
CA PRO A 250 32.78 -17.40 18.05
C PRO A 250 31.45 -17.67 18.74
N VAL A 251 30.36 -17.11 18.22
CA VAL A 251 29.01 -17.28 18.78
C VAL A 251 28.19 -18.17 17.87
N TYR A 252 27.63 -19.25 18.43
CA TYR A 252 26.76 -20.14 17.69
C TYR A 252 25.43 -19.46 17.36
N ASP A 253 24.96 -19.64 16.13
CA ASP A 253 23.72 -19.07 15.63
C ASP A 253 22.98 -20.08 14.73
N GLU A 254 21.70 -20.28 15.02
CA GLU A 254 20.78 -21.13 14.27
C GLU A 254 19.51 -20.41 13.81
N SER A 255 19.41 -19.08 14.03
CA SER A 255 18.21 -18.29 13.70
C SER A 255 18.13 -17.90 12.21
N ILE A 256 19.23 -18.04 11.47
CA ILE A 256 19.27 -17.79 10.04
C ILE A 256 18.62 -18.96 9.33
N SER A 257 17.42 -18.72 8.77
CA SER A 257 16.67 -19.70 8.00
C SER A 257 17.59 -20.36 6.94
N LYS A 258 17.78 -21.68 7.08
CA LYS A 258 18.61 -22.57 6.21
C LYS A 258 20.11 -22.63 6.51
N ARG A 259 20.64 -21.96 7.54
CA ARG A 259 22.07 -22.07 7.93
C ARG A 259 22.23 -22.12 9.45
N LYS A 260 23.11 -22.99 9.93
CA LYS A 260 23.52 -23.07 11.34
C LYS A 260 25.04 -22.99 11.39
N GLY A 261 25.59 -22.22 12.31
CA GLY A 261 27.03 -21.94 12.29
C GLY A 261 27.45 -20.98 13.38
N TYR A 262 28.59 -20.34 13.18
CA TYR A 262 29.24 -19.48 14.15
C TYR A 262 29.56 -18.14 13.52
N TRP A 263 29.24 -17.07 14.25
CA TRP A 263 29.62 -15.70 13.92
C TRP A 263 30.95 -15.34 14.58
N ILE A 264 31.82 -14.69 13.82
CA ILE A 264 32.93 -13.88 14.31
C ILE A 264 32.62 -12.45 13.90
N VAL A 265 32.59 -11.54 14.86
CA VAL A 265 32.18 -10.16 14.63
C VAL A 265 33.30 -9.24 15.11
N GLU A 266 33.72 -8.31 14.26
CA GLU A 266 34.59 -7.20 14.64
C GLU A 266 33.76 -5.93 14.77
N VAL A 267 33.83 -5.28 15.93
CA VAL A 267 33.23 -3.97 16.12
C VAL A 267 34.31 -2.92 15.86
N LEU A 268 34.21 -2.19 14.75
CA LEU A 268 35.21 -1.20 14.37
C LEU A 268 35.07 0.09 15.18
N GLU A 269 33.82 0.51 15.38
CA GLU A 269 33.48 1.78 16.03
C GLU A 269 32.12 1.67 16.71
N LYS A 270 31.95 2.38 17.83
CA LYS A 270 30.63 2.67 18.41
C LYS A 270 30.48 4.17 18.56
N ASP A 271 29.30 4.67 18.18
CA ASP A 271 29.00 6.09 18.25
C ASP A 271 27.51 6.27 18.51
N GLU A 272 27.17 7.02 19.56
CA GLU A 272 25.79 7.33 19.94
C GLU A 272 25.20 8.49 19.12
N GLN A 273 26.04 9.27 18.42
CA GLN A 273 25.68 10.51 17.73
C GLN A 273 25.86 10.49 16.21
N LYS A 274 26.62 9.54 15.63
CA LYS A 274 26.74 9.40 14.17
C LYS A 274 25.43 8.90 13.55
N GLY A 275 24.43 9.76 13.40
CA GLY A 275 23.24 9.45 12.62
C GLY A 275 23.52 9.41 11.11
N VAL A 276 22.82 8.55 10.37
CA VAL A 276 22.72 8.67 8.91
C VAL A 276 21.75 9.80 8.59
N HIS A 277 22.25 10.87 7.97
CA HIS A 277 21.42 11.99 7.50
C HIS A 277 21.02 11.73 6.04
N ALA A 278 20.04 10.85 5.83
CA ALA A 278 19.45 10.65 4.52
C ALA A 278 18.46 11.79 4.22
N ARG A 279 18.57 12.39 3.03
CA ARG A 279 17.61 13.38 2.53
C ARG A 279 17.04 12.87 1.20
N GLY A 280 15.72 12.93 1.04
CA GLY A 280 15.03 12.43 -0.15
C GLY A 280 13.89 13.36 -0.57
N ILE A 281 13.55 13.34 -1.86
CA ILE A 281 12.40 14.04 -2.44
C ILE A 281 11.41 12.96 -2.88
N LEU A 282 10.35 12.73 -2.10
CA LEU A 282 9.27 11.83 -2.51
C LEU A 282 8.48 12.43 -3.68
N LEU A 283 8.30 11.68 -4.76
CA LEU A 283 7.63 12.10 -6.00
C LEU A 283 6.64 11.01 -6.43
N ASN A 284 5.60 11.39 -7.17
CA ASN A 284 4.52 10.48 -7.55
C ASN A 284 4.82 9.63 -8.79
N THR A 285 5.80 10.01 -9.62
CA THR A 285 6.17 9.24 -10.82
C THR A 285 7.68 9.22 -11.04
N GLU A 286 8.13 8.20 -11.78
CA GLU A 286 9.53 8.02 -12.18
C GLU A 286 10.01 9.16 -13.08
N GLU A 287 9.20 9.62 -14.04
CA GLU A 287 9.55 10.73 -14.93
C GLU A 287 9.81 12.01 -14.14
N LYS A 288 9.01 12.24 -13.10
CA LYS A 288 9.21 13.41 -12.21
C LYS A 288 10.48 13.24 -11.40
N ALA A 289 10.78 12.05 -10.90
CA ALA A 289 12.03 11.77 -10.20
C ALA A 289 13.25 12.02 -11.09
N GLU A 290 13.18 11.61 -12.35
CA GLU A 290 14.23 11.84 -13.33
C GLU A 290 14.41 13.32 -13.71
N GLU A 291 13.31 14.07 -13.85
CA GLU A 291 13.35 15.52 -14.03
C GLU A 291 14.07 16.22 -12.87
N ILE A 292 13.68 15.89 -11.62
CA ILE A 292 14.27 16.48 -10.41
C ILE A 292 15.73 16.06 -10.23
N ARG A 293 16.08 14.81 -10.56
CA ARG A 293 17.46 14.32 -10.58
C ARG A 293 18.32 15.14 -11.56
N GLY A 294 17.82 15.41 -12.77
CA GLY A 294 18.51 16.24 -13.75
C GLY A 294 18.68 17.70 -13.31
N LYS A 295 17.74 18.25 -12.53
CA LYS A 295 17.87 19.58 -11.90
C LYS A 295 18.96 19.61 -10.83
N LEU A 296 18.98 18.60 -9.95
CA LEU A 296 20.04 18.44 -8.94
C LEU A 296 21.44 18.30 -9.56
N GLN A 297 21.55 17.50 -10.63
CA GLN A 297 22.83 17.34 -11.37
C GLN A 297 23.31 18.63 -12.04
N ARG A 298 22.40 19.56 -12.35
CA ARG A 298 22.71 20.90 -12.86
C ARG A 298 23.00 21.93 -11.77
N GLY A 299 23.00 21.51 -10.50
CA GLY A 299 23.34 22.34 -9.35
C GLY A 299 22.18 23.13 -8.75
N GLU A 300 20.93 22.79 -9.08
CA GLU A 300 19.78 23.39 -8.38
C GLU A 300 19.75 22.96 -6.90
N ASP A 301 19.36 23.89 -6.03
CA ASP A 301 19.36 23.70 -4.59
C ASP A 301 18.36 22.61 -4.14
N PHE A 302 18.86 21.66 -3.35
CA PHE A 302 18.09 20.52 -2.87
C PHE A 302 16.91 20.98 -2.00
N ALA A 303 17.11 21.92 -1.06
CA ALA A 303 16.04 22.36 -0.15
C ALA A 303 14.90 23.06 -0.89
N THR A 304 15.22 23.81 -1.95
CA THR A 304 14.24 24.44 -2.84
C THR A 304 13.43 23.40 -3.62
N LEU A 305 14.10 22.38 -4.16
CA LEU A 305 13.43 21.31 -4.89
C LEU A 305 12.55 20.45 -3.98
N VAL A 306 12.97 20.20 -2.74
CA VAL A 306 12.15 19.51 -1.73
C VAL A 306 10.89 20.29 -1.42
N ARG A 307 10.99 21.58 -1.06
CA ARG A 307 9.84 22.44 -0.75
C ARG A 307 8.81 22.47 -1.86
N ASN A 308 9.26 22.55 -3.10
CA ASN A 308 8.37 22.70 -4.26
C ASN A 308 7.79 21.39 -4.77
N ASN A 309 8.49 20.27 -4.61
CA ASN A 309 8.13 19.03 -5.32
C ASN A 309 7.87 17.84 -4.39
N SER A 310 8.39 17.83 -3.16
CA SER A 310 8.23 16.66 -2.31
C SER A 310 6.77 16.43 -1.96
N LEU A 311 6.34 15.17 -2.03
CA LEU A 311 5.02 14.76 -1.56
C LEU A 311 5.01 14.44 -0.07
N HIS A 312 6.16 14.42 0.58
CA HIS A 312 6.26 14.23 2.01
C HIS A 312 6.33 15.60 2.69
N GLU A 313 5.34 15.94 3.53
CA GLU A 313 5.28 17.29 4.13
C GLU A 313 6.43 17.55 5.10
N GLN A 314 6.94 16.52 5.79
CA GLN A 314 8.04 16.71 6.75
C GLN A 314 9.38 16.99 6.08
N THR A 315 9.61 16.49 4.86
CA THR A 315 10.85 16.79 4.16
C THR A 315 10.88 18.26 3.71
N LYS A 316 9.72 18.91 3.52
CA LYS A 316 9.63 20.34 3.16
C LYS A 316 10.00 21.31 4.29
N GLN A 317 10.05 20.83 5.53
CA GLN A 317 10.36 21.64 6.70
C GLN A 317 11.86 21.65 7.06
N LEU A 318 12.68 20.90 6.32
CA LEU A 318 14.15 20.85 6.43
C LEU A 318 14.83 21.86 5.49
#